data_AF-A0A6J2K190-F1
#
_entry.id   AF-A0A6J2K190-F1
#
_cell.length_a   1.000
_cell.length_b   1.000
_cell.length_c   1.000
_cell.angle_alpha   90.00
_cell.angle_beta   90.00
_cell.angle_gamma   90.00
#
_symmetry.space_group_name_H-M   'P 1'
#
loop_
_entity.id
_entity.type
_entity.pdbx_description
1 polymer ?
#
loop_
_entity_poly.entity_id
_entity_poly.type
_entity_poly.pdbx_seq_one_letter_code
_entity_poly.pdbx_strand_id
1 'polypeptide(L)'
;MVKFTCVLASCVLLAFLLVVPSFGYPRYINDYYRDDGQYDPDEIIDMLGRLGNLIQMERKMQNYKNDITSEKRAFDLGLGRGYSGALQAKHLMGLAAANFAGGPGRRRRNAQ
;
A
#
# COMPACT_ATOMS: atom_id res chain seq x y z
N MET A 1 9.89 -31.22 -38.08
CA MET A 1 10.81 -31.78 -37.06
C MET A 1 11.38 -30.62 -36.26
N VAL A 2 10.94 -30.43 -35.01
CA VAL A 2 11.51 -29.38 -34.14
C VAL A 2 12.91 -29.85 -33.76
N LYS A 3 13.92 -29.01 -34.01
CA LYS A 3 15.31 -29.35 -33.71
C LYS A 3 15.46 -29.44 -32.18
N PHE A 4 16.11 -30.49 -31.69
CA PHE A 4 16.35 -30.71 -30.25
C PHE A 4 16.98 -29.49 -29.55
N THR A 5 17.77 -28.72 -30.30
CA THR A 5 18.37 -27.46 -29.86
C THR A 5 17.34 -26.39 -29.48
N CYS A 6 16.20 -26.33 -30.17
CA CYS A 6 15.12 -25.37 -29.86
C CYS A 6 14.40 -25.73 -28.56
N VAL A 7 14.23 -27.02 -28.27
CA VAL A 7 13.57 -27.50 -27.04
C VAL A 7 14.48 -27.27 -25.83
N LEU A 8 15.79 -27.51 -25.97
CA LEU A 8 16.74 -27.20 -24.91
C LEU A 8 16.81 -25.69 -24.63
N ALA A 9 16.85 -24.86 -25.67
CA ALA A 9 16.85 -23.40 -25.51
C ALA A 9 15.58 -22.90 -24.81
N SER A 10 14.40 -23.44 -25.15
CA SER A 10 13.14 -23.06 -24.49
C SER A 10 13.09 -23.49 -23.03
N CYS A 11 13.60 -24.68 -22.70
CA CYS A 11 13.67 -25.15 -21.31
C CYS A 11 14.60 -24.30 -20.45
N VAL A 12 15.75 -23.88 -20.99
CA VAL A 12 16.69 -23.00 -20.28
C VAL A 12 16.06 -21.62 -20.03
N LEU A 13 15.41 -21.03 -21.03
CA LEU A 13 14.69 -19.76 -20.87
C LEU A 13 13.58 -19.84 -19.82
N LEU A 14 12.81 -20.94 -19.81
CA LEU A 14 11.75 -21.16 -18.84
C LEU A 14 12.30 -21.31 -17.40
N ALA A 15 13.43 -22.00 -17.24
CA ALA A 15 14.10 -22.13 -15.94
C ALA A 15 14.60 -20.77 -15.41
N PHE A 16 15.16 -19.92 -16.28
CA PHE A 16 15.55 -18.55 -15.88
C PHE A 16 14.34 -17.72 -15.44
N LEU A 17 13.20 -17.80 -16.13
CA LEU A 17 11.98 -17.08 -15.75
C LEU A 17 11.42 -17.52 -14.39
N LEU A 18 11.65 -18.76 -13.96
CA LEU A 18 11.20 -19.28 -12.66
C LEU A 18 12.14 -18.90 -11.51
N VAL A 19 13.44 -18.69 -11.77
CA VAL A 19 14.44 -18.36 -10.74
C VAL A 19 14.54 -16.85 -10.48
N VAL A 20 14.30 -16.01 -11.49
CA VAL A 20 14.32 -14.55 -11.35
C VAL A 20 13.33 -13.96 -10.34
N PRO A 21 12.07 -14.44 -10.17
CA PRO A 21 11.14 -13.81 -9.23
C PRO A 21 11.58 -13.91 -7.76
N SER A 22 12.55 -14.76 -7.41
CA SER A 22 13.04 -14.87 -6.02
C SER A 22 14.03 -13.79 -5.58
N PHE A 23 14.64 -13.03 -6.50
CA PHE A 23 15.64 -12.01 -6.15
C PHE A 23 15.05 -10.63 -5.80
N GLY A 24 13.77 -10.39 -6.14
CA GLY A 24 13.09 -9.12 -5.88
C GLY A 24 12.32 -9.06 -4.56
N TYR A 25 12.16 -10.19 -3.86
CA TYR A 25 11.49 -10.20 -2.56
C TYR A 25 12.54 -10.06 -1.46
N PRO A 26 12.57 -8.94 -0.73
CA PRO A 26 13.43 -8.83 0.43
C PRO A 26 13.03 -9.92 1.44
N ARG A 27 13.94 -10.88 1.63
CA ARG A 27 13.86 -11.88 2.69
C ARG A 27 14.16 -11.18 4.01
N TYR A 28 13.19 -10.46 4.56
CA TYR A 28 13.27 -9.98 5.93
C TYR A 28 13.23 -11.21 6.85
N ILE A 29 14.39 -11.63 7.35
CA ILE A 29 14.46 -12.51 8.51
C ILE A 29 13.83 -11.72 9.65
N ASN A 30 12.65 -12.17 10.06
CA ASN A 30 11.81 -11.48 11.04
C ASN A 30 12.25 -11.94 12.44
N ASP A 31 13.40 -11.44 12.90
CA ASP A 31 14.00 -11.78 14.21
C ASP A 31 13.32 -11.08 15.40
N TYR A 32 12.15 -10.47 15.19
CA TYR A 32 11.37 -9.77 16.23
C TYR A 32 10.99 -10.65 17.44
N TYR A 33 11.05 -11.98 17.31
CA TYR A 33 10.67 -12.92 18.36
C TYR A 33 11.86 -13.74 18.93
N ARG A 34 13.10 -13.46 18.51
CA ARG A 34 14.31 -14.18 18.96
C ARG A 34 15.17 -13.39 19.96
N ASP A 35 14.61 -12.38 20.60
CA ASP A 35 15.29 -11.68 21.69
C ASP A 35 14.70 -12.17 23.01
N ASP A 36 15.31 -13.19 23.60
CA ASP A 36 15.09 -13.62 24.99
C ASP A 36 15.74 -12.62 25.99
N GLY A 37 15.87 -11.35 25.57
CA GLY A 37 16.47 -10.26 26.32
C GLY A 37 15.47 -9.73 27.34
N GLN A 38 15.86 -9.77 28.61
CA GLN A 38 15.14 -9.08 29.68
C GLN A 38 15.21 -7.58 29.40
N TYR A 39 14.15 -7.01 28.85
CA TYR A 39 14.06 -5.58 28.54
C TYR A 39 14.47 -4.74 29.76
N ASP A 40 15.51 -3.92 29.59
CA ASP A 40 15.90 -2.97 30.63
C ASP A 40 14.80 -1.91 30.79
N PRO A 41 14.39 -1.57 32.03
CA PRO A 41 13.31 -0.61 32.28
C PRO A 41 13.50 0.74 31.57
N ASP A 42 14.75 1.17 31.41
CA ASP A 42 15.12 2.42 30.76
C ASP A 42 14.82 2.41 29.25
N GLU A 43 14.98 1.26 28.59
CA GLU A 43 14.67 1.11 27.16
C GLU A 43 13.16 1.16 26.91
N ILE A 44 12.36 0.60 27.83
CA ILE A 44 10.90 0.67 27.77
C ILE A 44 10.45 2.13 27.92
N ILE A 45 11.06 2.89 28.83
CA ILE A 45 10.76 4.32 29.02
C ILE A 45 11.13 5.13 27.77
N ASP A 46 12.29 4.85 27.15
CA ASP A 46 12.67 5.50 25.89
C ASP A 46 11.70 5.15 24.75
N MET A 47 11.32 3.88 24.61
CA MET A 47 10.32 3.45 23.63
C MET A 47 8.96 4.13 23.85
N LEU A 48 8.49 4.24 25.09
CA LEU A 48 7.26 4.94 25.44
C LEU A 48 7.36 6.46 25.16
N GLY A 49 8.51 7.07 25.42
CA GLY A 49 8.78 8.47 25.08
C GLY A 49 8.76 8.72 23.58
N ARG A 50 9.39 7.84 22.79
CA ARG A 50 9.35 7.86 21.32
C ARG A 50 7.92 7.70 20.79
N LEU A 51 7.14 6.77 21.37
CA LEU A 51 5.74 6.58 21.01
C LEU A 51 4.90 7.83 21.30
N GLY A 52 5.10 8.46 22.47
CA GLY A 52 4.45 9.71 22.83
C GLY A 52 4.75 10.85 21.84
N ASN A 53 6.01 10.98 21.43
CA ASN A 53 6.40 11.95 20.41
C ASN A 53 5.75 11.68 19.05
N LEU A 54 5.70 10.42 18.61
CA LEU A 54 5.04 10.04 17.36
C LEU A 54 3.55 10.38 17.36
N ILE A 55 2.84 10.07 18.45
CA ILE A 55 1.41 10.40 18.62
C ILE A 55 1.20 11.92 18.61
N GLN A 56 2.09 12.68 19.25
CA GLN A 56 2.00 14.14 19.27
C GLN A 56 2.26 14.74 17.88
N MET A 57 3.20 14.17 17.12
CA MET A 57 3.48 14.57 15.73
C MET A 57 2.32 14.25 14.80
N GLU A 58 1.69 13.07 14.96
CA GLU A 58 0.50 12.70 14.19
C GLU A 58 -0.65 13.68 14.43
N ARG A 59 -0.90 14.05 15.70
CA ARG A 59 -1.92 15.06 16.04
C ARG A 59 -1.62 16.42 15.41
N LYS A 60 -0.35 16.86 15.43
CA LYS A 60 0.07 18.11 14.76
C LYS A 60 -0.12 18.02 13.24
N MET A 61 0.17 16.88 12.63
CA MET A 61 -0.01 16.64 11.20
C MET A 61 -1.49 16.59 10.80
N GLN A 62 -2.36 16.02 11.64
CA GLN A 62 -3.81 16.06 11.43
C GLN A 62 -4.35 17.49 11.48
N ASN A 63 -3.89 18.30 12.45
CA ASN A 63 -4.23 19.73 12.50
C ASN A 63 -3.72 20.47 11.26
N TYR A 64 -2.50 20.16 10.80
CA TYR A 64 -1.98 20.73 9.56
C TYR A 64 -2.81 20.32 8.34
N LYS A 65 -3.28 19.06 8.26
CA LYS A 65 -4.17 18.59 7.19
C LYS A 65 -5.52 19.31 7.19
N ASN A 66 -6.04 19.65 8.36
CA ASN A 66 -7.25 20.46 8.50
C ASN A 66 -7.02 21.92 8.06
N ASP A 67 -5.82 22.48 8.25
CA ASP A 67 -5.42 23.80 7.72
C ASP A 67 -5.10 23.78 6.21
N ILE A 68 -4.70 22.62 5.65
CA ILE A 68 -4.46 22.41 4.21
C ILE A 68 -5.77 22.37 3.39
N THR A 69 -6.95 22.54 4.00
CA THR A 69 -8.16 22.85 3.21
C THR A 69 -8.13 24.27 2.64
N SER A 70 -7.11 25.07 2.96
CA SER A 70 -6.86 26.36 2.31
C SER A 70 -6.45 26.17 0.85
N GLU A 71 -7.29 26.67 -0.06
CA GLU A 71 -7.19 26.67 -1.52
C GLU A 71 -5.80 27.05 -2.08
N LYS A 72 -4.94 27.70 -1.29
CA LYS A 72 -3.62 28.19 -1.71
C LYS A 72 -2.52 27.13 -1.82
N ARG A 73 -2.78 25.87 -1.45
CA ARG A 73 -1.86 24.74 -1.70
C ARG A 73 -2.46 23.62 -2.54
N ALA A 74 -3.50 23.93 -3.31
CA ALA A 74 -3.86 23.14 -4.47
C ALA A 74 -2.78 23.33 -5.54
N PHE A 75 -1.68 22.57 -5.45
CA PHE A 75 -0.83 22.31 -6.61
C PHE A 75 -1.66 21.49 -7.59
N ASP A 76 -2.49 22.19 -8.36
CA ASP A 76 -3.30 21.63 -9.42
C ASP A 76 -2.33 21.18 -10.52
N LEU A 77 -1.99 19.90 -10.52
CA LEU A 77 -1.21 19.21 -11.55
C LEU A 77 -1.86 19.25 -12.94
N GLY A 78 -2.89 20.08 -13.14
CA GLY A 78 -3.66 20.19 -14.39
C GLY A 78 -4.52 18.96 -14.65
N LEU A 79 -4.59 17.99 -13.73
CA LEU A 79 -5.35 16.76 -13.90
C LEU A 79 -6.87 17.01 -14.02
N GLY A 80 -7.36 18.17 -13.54
CA GLY A 80 -8.77 18.57 -13.66
C GLY A 80 -9.07 19.53 -14.81
N ARG A 81 -8.06 20.12 -15.47
CA ARG A 81 -8.27 21.12 -16.52
C ARG A 81 -8.63 20.43 -17.83
N GLY A 82 -9.93 20.36 -18.12
CA GLY A 82 -10.48 19.70 -19.31
C GLY A 82 -11.37 18.49 -19.00
N TYR A 83 -11.56 18.14 -17.72
CA TYR A 83 -12.57 17.14 -17.36
C TYR A 83 -13.96 17.75 -17.49
N SER A 84 -14.66 17.39 -18.57
CA SER A 84 -16.08 17.66 -18.76
C SER A 84 -16.88 17.25 -17.53
N GLY A 85 -17.87 18.06 -17.13
CA GLY A 85 -18.75 17.74 -15.98
C GLY A 85 -19.40 16.37 -16.10
N ALA A 86 -19.67 15.90 -17.33
CA ALA A 86 -20.17 14.55 -17.58
C ALA A 86 -19.14 13.46 -17.26
N LEU A 87 -17.86 13.73 -17.50
CA LEU A 87 -16.75 12.81 -17.18
C LEU A 87 -16.50 12.74 -15.67
N GLN A 88 -16.55 13.90 -14.99
CA GLN A 88 -16.48 13.93 -13.53
C GLN A 88 -17.67 13.23 -12.88
N ALA A 89 -18.88 13.44 -13.40
CA ALA A 89 -20.08 12.76 -12.93
C ALA A 89 -19.99 11.24 -13.13
N LYS A 90 -19.49 10.77 -14.28
CA LYS A 90 -19.26 9.34 -14.53
C LYS A 90 -18.20 8.76 -13.60
N HIS A 91 -17.12 9.50 -13.34
CA HIS A 91 -16.09 9.08 -12.40
C HIS A 91 -16.65 8.98 -10.97
N LEU A 92 -17.40 9.98 -10.53
CA LEU A 92 -18.07 9.98 -9.23
C LEU A 92 -19.08 8.83 -9.11
N MET A 93 -19.86 8.58 -10.16
CA MET A 93 -20.79 7.46 -10.23
C MET A 93 -20.07 6.11 -10.14
N GLY A 94 -18.93 5.95 -10.81
CA GLY A 94 -18.09 4.75 -10.73
C GLY A 94 -17.53 4.53 -9.33
N LEU A 95 -17.04 5.59 -8.68
CA LEU A 95 -16.59 5.53 -7.28
C LEU A 95 -17.72 5.20 -6.31
N ALA A 96 -18.91 5.78 -6.51
CA ALA A 96 -20.09 5.47 -5.70
C ALA A 96 -20.54 4.01 -5.87
N ALA A 97 -20.51 3.49 -7.10
CA ALA A 97 -20.83 2.10 -7.39
C ALA A 97 -19.81 1.13 -6.76
N ALA A 98 -18.52 1.45 -6.78
CA ALA A 98 -17.48 0.65 -6.12
C ALA A 98 -17.60 0.69 -4.59
N ASN A 99 -17.97 1.84 -4.03
CA ASN A 99 -18.18 2.00 -2.60
C ASN A 99 -19.54 1.51 -2.11
N PHE A 100 -20.45 1.11 -3.01
CA PHE A 100 -21.77 0.62 -2.65
C PHE A 100 -21.66 -0.62 -1.75
N ALA A 101 -22.24 -0.52 -0.56
CA ALA A 101 -22.15 -1.55 0.47
C ALA A 101 -22.79 -2.89 0.05
N GLY A 102 -23.68 -2.86 -0.94
CA GLY A 102 -24.34 -4.04 -1.53
C GLY A 102 -23.77 -4.49 -2.87
N GLY A 103 -22.58 -4.02 -3.26
CA GLY A 103 -21.97 -4.40 -4.53
C GLY A 103 -21.66 -5.91 -4.62
N PRO A 104 -21.76 -6.52 -5.82
CA PRO A 104 -21.48 -7.95 -6.00
C PRO A 104 -20.06 -8.28 -5.53
N GLY A 105 -19.94 -9.30 -4.66
CA GLY A 105 -18.66 -9.72 -4.04
C GLY A 105 -18.41 -9.18 -2.64
N ARG A 106 -19.19 -8.20 -2.15
CA ARG A 106 -19.06 -7.70 -0.78
C ARG A 106 -19.88 -8.59 0.17
N ARG A 107 -19.21 -9.49 0.91
CA ARG A 107 -19.86 -10.38 1.88
C ARG A 107 -20.62 -9.53 2.91
N ARG A 108 -21.95 -9.71 2.98
CA ARG A 108 -22.75 -9.12 4.05
C ARG A 108 -22.24 -9.70 5.35
N ARG A 109 -21.69 -8.85 6.24
CA ARG A 109 -21.15 -9.27 7.55
C ARG A 109 -22.21 -9.89 8.49
N ASN A 110 -23.47 -9.97 8.04
CA ASN A 110 -24.61 -10.47 8.80
C ASN A 110 -25.41 -11.52 7.99
N ALA A 111 -24.75 -12.34 7.18
CA ALA A 111 -25.31 -13.65 6.83
C ALA A 111 -24.92 -14.59 7.96
N GLN A 112 -25.85 -14.79 8.88
CA GLN A 112 -25.80 -15.77 9.96
C GLN A 112 -25.56 -17.18 9.40
#